data_AF-A0AAN9S0M8-F1
#
_entry.id   AF-A0AAN9S0M8-F1
#
_cell.length_a   1.000
_cell.length_b   1.000
_cell.length_c   1.000
_cell.angle_alpha   90.00
_cell.angle_beta   90.00
_cell.angle_gamma   90.00
#
_symmetry.space_group_name_H-M   'P 1'
#
loop_
_entity.id
_entity.type
_entity.pdbx_description
1 polymer ?
#
loop_
_entity_poly.entity_id
_entity_poly.type
_entity_poly.pdbx_seq_one_letter_code
_entity_poly.pdbx_strand_id
1 'polypeptide(L)'
;MAFCGTSTFLKPNYSMSPCHKPKVPNRYHDCRNKFSVRVSASGSSDEERTIIKKEKDGWKINFSGEKPATPLLDTVNYPIHMKNLSTQELEQLAAELRADIVHSVSNTGGHLSSSLGVVELAVALHHVFNTPEDKIIWDVGHQAYPHKILTGRRSRMHTIRKTSGLAGFPKRDESVHDAFGVGHSSTSISAGLGMAVARDLLGKKNSIISVIGDGALTAGQAYEAMNNAGFLDTNMIVVLNDNKQVSLPTATLDGPATPVGALSSALSKIQASAEFRKLREAAKFDPKTGHQLKAKSSTLSYTQYFAESLIKEAESDKKIVAIHAAMGGGTGLNYFHKKFPERCFDVGIAEQHAVTFAAGLAAEGLKPFCAIYSSFLQRGYDQVVHDVDLQKLPVRFAMDRAGLVGADGPTHCGAFDITYMACLPNMVVMAPSDEAELMHMVATAATIDDRPSCFRFPRGNGIGATLPLNNKGTPLEIGKGRILMEGTRVAILGYGSVVQQCRQASQMLKELGIDVTVADARFCKPLDTDLIRLLAKEHEILLTVEEGSIGGFGSHVSHFLSLSGILDGPLKWRAMMLPDRYIDHGSPQDQVEEAGISSKHIAATILSLMERPKEALLFK
;
A
#
# COMPACT_ATOMS: atom_id res chain seq x y z
N MET A 1 -14.49 39.93 -10.45
CA MET A 1 -14.97 40.04 -11.85
C MET A 1 -15.97 38.93 -12.07
N ALA A 2 -17.25 39.27 -12.10
CA ALA A 2 -18.34 38.33 -12.38
C ALA A 2 -18.68 38.43 -13.87
N PHE A 3 -18.63 37.31 -14.60
CA PHE A 3 -19.21 37.22 -15.93
C PHE A 3 -20.55 36.50 -15.83
N CYS A 4 -21.62 37.31 -15.88
CA CYS A 4 -22.98 36.86 -16.13
C CYS A 4 -23.13 36.73 -17.65
N GLY A 5 -23.28 35.50 -18.16
CA GLY A 5 -23.49 35.20 -19.57
C GLY A 5 -24.84 34.54 -19.78
N THR A 6 -25.76 35.28 -20.40
CA THR A 6 -27.09 34.84 -20.83
C THR A 6 -27.03 33.66 -21.80
N SER A 7 -27.74 32.57 -21.49
CA SER A 7 -27.90 31.41 -22.37
C SER A 7 -28.98 31.68 -23.43
N THR A 8 -28.58 31.63 -24.70
CA THR A 8 -29.50 31.65 -25.85
C THR A 8 -29.41 30.28 -26.52
N PHE A 9 -30.52 29.53 -26.55
CA PHE A 9 -30.59 28.21 -27.19
C PHE A 9 -30.50 28.36 -28.72
N LEU A 10 -29.37 27.97 -29.30
CA LEU A 10 -29.21 27.77 -30.75
C LEU A 10 -29.57 26.33 -31.12
N LYS A 11 -30.63 26.15 -31.92
CA LYS A 11 -30.95 24.89 -32.59
C LYS A 11 -29.95 24.63 -33.73
N PRO A 12 -29.38 23.43 -33.89
CA PRO A 12 -28.60 23.10 -35.08
C PRO A 12 -29.50 22.54 -36.18
N ASN A 13 -29.68 23.32 -37.25
CA ASN A 13 -30.14 22.84 -38.55
C ASN A 13 -28.90 22.50 -39.41
N TYR A 14 -28.48 21.24 -39.46
CA TYR A 14 -27.68 20.73 -40.58
C TYR A 14 -28.00 19.26 -40.83
N SER A 15 -28.54 19.00 -42.01
CA SER A 15 -28.80 17.67 -42.57
C SER A 15 -27.49 17.02 -43.02
N MET A 16 -27.17 15.83 -42.51
CA MET A 16 -26.12 14.99 -43.09
C MET A 16 -26.70 14.01 -44.11
N SER A 17 -26.23 14.11 -45.35
CA SER A 17 -26.44 13.12 -46.40
C SER A 17 -25.67 11.82 -46.10
N PRO A 18 -26.15 10.65 -46.55
CA PRO A 18 -25.60 9.36 -46.15
C PRO A 18 -24.45 8.94 -47.08
N CYS A 19 -23.22 8.91 -46.58
CA CYS A 19 -22.08 8.32 -47.28
C CYS A 19 -21.43 7.18 -46.49
N HIS A 20 -21.57 5.99 -47.08
CA HIS A 20 -20.69 4.81 -47.02
C HIS A 20 -20.47 4.11 -45.67
N LYS A 21 -21.23 3.02 -45.47
CA LYS A 21 -20.89 1.93 -44.54
C LYS A 21 -19.66 1.18 -45.07
N PRO A 22 -18.60 0.96 -44.25
CA PRO A 22 -17.57 -0.02 -44.60
C PRO A 22 -18.16 -1.43 -44.54
N LYS A 23 -17.91 -2.24 -45.57
CA LYS A 23 -18.18 -3.69 -45.55
C LYS A 23 -17.24 -4.34 -44.54
N VAL A 24 -17.80 -4.84 -43.44
CA VAL A 24 -17.09 -5.73 -42.50
C VAL A 24 -16.94 -7.11 -43.16
N PRO A 25 -15.72 -7.64 -43.37
CA PRO A 25 -15.57 -9.02 -43.80
C PRO A 25 -15.95 -9.95 -42.64
N ASN A 26 -17.04 -10.69 -42.81
CA ASN A 26 -17.41 -11.80 -41.94
C ASN A 26 -16.40 -12.94 -42.14
N ARG A 27 -15.37 -13.03 -41.28
CA ARG A 27 -14.54 -14.23 -41.04
C ARG A 27 -13.72 -14.02 -39.76
N TYR A 28 -14.38 -14.00 -38.60
CA TYR A 28 -13.69 -14.36 -37.36
C TYR A 28 -13.57 -15.88 -37.34
N HIS A 29 -12.39 -16.40 -37.70
CA HIS A 29 -12.00 -17.72 -37.23
C HIS A 29 -11.86 -17.62 -35.70
N ASP A 30 -12.79 -18.26 -34.99
CA ASP A 30 -12.80 -18.40 -33.54
C ASP A 30 -11.63 -19.32 -33.11
N CYS A 31 -10.41 -18.80 -33.07
CA CYS A 31 -9.26 -19.48 -32.46
C CYS A 31 -9.33 -19.29 -30.93
N ARG A 32 -10.28 -20.00 -30.28
CA ARG A 32 -10.27 -20.17 -28.82
C ARG A 32 -9.28 -21.28 -28.46
N ASN A 33 -8.04 -20.92 -28.15
CA ASN A 33 -7.15 -21.83 -27.43
C ASN A 33 -7.69 -21.99 -26.00
N LYS A 34 -8.32 -23.13 -25.71
CA LYS A 34 -8.90 -23.46 -24.40
C LYS A 34 -7.83 -24.03 -23.46
N PHE A 35 -7.18 -23.18 -22.68
CA PHE A 35 -6.26 -23.67 -21.65
C PHE A 35 -6.97 -24.52 -20.60
N SER A 36 -6.49 -25.76 -20.40
CA SER A 36 -6.94 -26.65 -19.33
C SER A 36 -5.79 -26.90 -18.35
N VAL A 37 -6.04 -26.64 -17.07
CA VAL A 37 -5.11 -26.97 -15.98
C VAL A 37 -5.63 -28.23 -15.29
N ARG A 38 -4.81 -29.28 -15.28
CA ARG A 38 -5.04 -30.48 -14.48
C ARG A 38 -3.89 -30.59 -13.49
N VAL A 39 -4.22 -30.77 -12.22
CA VAL A 39 -3.25 -31.11 -11.20
C VAL A 39 -3.41 -32.59 -10.90
N SER A 40 -2.34 -33.36 -11.02
CA SER A 40 -2.33 -34.78 -10.69
C SER A 40 -1.34 -35.02 -9.56
N ALA A 41 -1.81 -35.66 -8.49
CA ALA A 41 -0.95 -36.21 -7.44
C ALA A 41 -0.81 -37.71 -7.70
N SER A 42 0.30 -38.13 -8.32
CA SER A 42 0.69 -39.55 -8.37
C SER A 42 2.20 -39.67 -8.46
N GLY A 43 2.77 -40.55 -7.63
CA GLY A 43 4.19 -40.84 -7.58
C GLY A 43 4.68 -41.84 -8.63
N SER A 44 6.00 -41.77 -8.85
CA SER A 44 6.94 -42.67 -9.53
C SER A 44 6.80 -42.91 -11.05
N SER A 45 7.75 -42.39 -11.83
CA SER A 45 8.72 -43.14 -12.66
C SER A 45 9.54 -42.15 -13.52
N ASP A 46 10.81 -42.47 -13.78
CA ASP A 46 11.89 -41.58 -14.25
C ASP A 46 11.77 -41.02 -15.70
N GLU A 47 10.59 -41.00 -16.33
CA GLU A 47 10.41 -40.51 -17.72
C GLU A 47 9.60 -39.21 -17.89
N GLU A 48 9.09 -38.59 -16.83
CA GLU A 48 8.35 -37.30 -16.89
C GLU A 48 9.18 -36.09 -16.44
N ARG A 49 10.30 -35.78 -17.11
CA ARG A 49 11.06 -34.52 -16.85
C ARG A 49 10.58 -33.30 -17.65
N THR A 50 9.51 -33.43 -18.44
CA THR A 50 8.99 -32.31 -19.26
C THR A 50 7.86 -31.58 -18.53
N ILE A 51 8.20 -30.49 -17.85
CA ILE A 51 7.29 -29.70 -16.99
C ILE A 51 6.33 -28.80 -17.81
N ILE A 52 6.65 -28.53 -19.08
CA ILE A 52 5.86 -27.67 -19.98
C ILE A 52 5.62 -28.42 -21.30
N LYS A 53 4.35 -28.71 -21.65
CA LYS A 53 3.98 -29.43 -22.89
C LYS A 53 2.93 -28.64 -23.67
N LYS A 54 3.16 -28.42 -24.97
CA LYS A 54 2.18 -27.83 -25.91
C LYS A 54 1.22 -28.95 -26.36
N GLU A 55 -0.03 -28.91 -25.89
CA GLU A 55 -1.08 -29.83 -26.34
C GLU A 55 -2.07 -29.11 -27.28
N LYS A 56 -2.96 -29.88 -27.93
CA LYS A 56 -3.95 -29.36 -28.90
C LYS A 56 -4.85 -28.23 -28.35
N ASP A 57 -4.97 -28.11 -27.03
CA ASP A 57 -5.78 -27.10 -26.35
C ASP A 57 -4.96 -25.99 -25.65
N GLY A 58 -3.63 -26.05 -25.66
CA GLY A 58 -2.75 -25.04 -25.03
C GLY A 58 -1.56 -25.64 -24.25
N TRP A 59 -0.84 -24.78 -23.53
CA TRP A 59 0.31 -25.18 -22.71
C TRP A 59 -0.14 -25.77 -21.36
N LYS A 60 0.32 -26.99 -21.04
CA LYS A 60 0.19 -27.59 -19.69
C LYS A 60 1.44 -27.32 -18.86
N ILE A 61 1.25 -26.93 -17.60
CA ILE A 61 2.32 -26.73 -16.61
C ILE A 61 2.10 -27.70 -15.47
N ASN A 62 3.08 -28.58 -15.20
CA ASN A 62 3.03 -29.54 -14.09
C ASN A 62 3.86 -29.01 -12.90
N PHE A 63 3.27 -28.88 -11.71
CA PHE A 63 3.92 -28.23 -10.57
C PHE A 63 4.46 -29.27 -9.58
N SER A 64 5.75 -29.62 -9.70
CA SER A 64 6.46 -30.47 -8.73
C SER A 64 7.14 -29.71 -7.59
N GLY A 65 7.10 -28.37 -7.60
CA GLY A 65 7.85 -27.51 -6.65
C GLY A 65 9.33 -27.35 -7.01
N GLU A 66 9.86 -28.19 -7.90
CA GLU A 66 11.21 -28.07 -8.44
C GLU A 66 11.32 -26.90 -9.43
N LYS A 67 12.56 -26.46 -9.70
CA LYS A 67 12.82 -25.39 -10.66
C LYS A 67 12.43 -25.87 -12.08
N PRO A 68 11.55 -25.15 -12.80
CA PRO A 68 11.15 -25.57 -14.14
C PRO A 68 12.33 -25.50 -15.11
N ALA A 69 12.38 -26.43 -16.07
CA ALA A 69 13.30 -26.35 -17.19
C ALA A 69 12.88 -25.20 -18.10
N THR A 70 13.81 -24.28 -18.36
CA THR A 70 13.55 -23.05 -19.14
C THR A 70 14.67 -22.79 -20.15
N PRO A 71 14.92 -23.72 -21.08
CA PRO A 71 16.09 -23.67 -21.96
C PRO A 71 16.15 -22.41 -22.82
N LEU A 72 15.01 -21.85 -23.25
CA LEU A 72 15.00 -20.63 -24.05
C LEU A 72 15.20 -19.39 -23.16
N LEU A 73 14.52 -19.30 -22.03
CA LEU A 73 14.69 -18.20 -21.08
C LEU A 73 16.11 -18.16 -20.49
N ASP A 74 16.79 -19.31 -20.39
CA ASP A 74 18.20 -19.39 -19.97
C ASP A 74 19.15 -18.68 -20.94
N THR A 75 18.73 -18.46 -22.20
CA THR A 75 19.48 -17.69 -23.20
C THR A 75 19.19 -16.18 -23.17
N VAL A 76 18.11 -15.76 -22.49
CA VAL A 76 17.62 -14.38 -22.48
C VAL A 76 17.97 -13.69 -21.15
N ASN A 77 19.05 -12.92 -21.17
CA ASN A 77 19.44 -12.05 -20.05
C ASN A 77 18.97 -10.60 -20.25
N TYR A 78 18.96 -10.14 -21.50
CA TYR A 78 18.60 -8.76 -21.85
C TYR A 78 17.69 -8.71 -23.08
N PRO A 79 16.95 -7.61 -23.29
CA PRO A 79 16.02 -7.48 -24.41
C PRO A 79 16.63 -7.67 -25.81
N ILE A 80 17.91 -7.34 -25.97
CA ILE A 80 18.65 -7.55 -27.22
C ILE A 80 18.71 -9.04 -27.63
N HIS A 81 18.68 -9.99 -26.69
CA HIS A 81 18.69 -11.43 -27.00
C HIS A 81 17.36 -11.92 -27.59
N MET A 82 16.27 -11.15 -27.45
CA MET A 82 14.97 -11.54 -27.97
C MET A 82 14.73 -11.10 -29.42
N LYS A 83 15.56 -10.22 -29.99
CA LYS A 83 15.27 -9.52 -31.25
C LYS A 83 15.19 -10.44 -32.47
N ASN A 84 15.92 -11.55 -32.46
CA ASN A 84 15.94 -12.52 -33.56
C ASN A 84 15.05 -13.75 -33.32
N LEU A 85 14.31 -13.79 -32.21
CA LEU A 85 13.41 -14.90 -31.92
C LEU A 85 12.19 -14.84 -32.85
N SER A 86 11.84 -15.99 -33.43
CA SER A 86 10.60 -16.18 -34.17
C SER A 86 9.39 -16.07 -33.26
N THR A 87 8.20 -15.83 -33.82
CA THR A 87 6.95 -15.80 -33.04
C THR A 87 6.73 -17.08 -32.23
N GLN A 88 7.13 -18.25 -32.76
CA GLN A 88 7.03 -19.52 -32.04
C GLN A 88 7.97 -19.59 -30.83
N GLU A 89 9.19 -19.08 -30.97
CA GLU A 89 10.13 -18.97 -29.86
C GLU A 89 9.65 -17.94 -28.83
N LEU A 90 9.01 -16.84 -29.24
CA LEU A 90 8.41 -15.88 -28.31
C LEU A 90 7.25 -16.50 -27.50
N GLU A 91 6.42 -17.35 -28.12
CA GLU A 91 5.40 -18.12 -27.40
C GLU A 91 6.02 -19.06 -26.37
N GLN A 92 7.10 -19.77 -26.74
CA GLN A 92 7.85 -20.64 -25.83
C GLN A 92 8.46 -19.84 -24.67
N LEU A 93 9.08 -18.69 -24.97
CA LEU A 93 9.69 -17.81 -23.98
C LEU A 93 8.65 -17.31 -22.98
N ALA A 94 7.46 -16.93 -23.44
CA ALA A 94 6.35 -16.54 -22.57
C ALA A 94 5.89 -17.70 -21.65
N ALA A 95 5.82 -18.92 -22.17
CA ALA A 95 5.48 -20.10 -21.37
C ALA A 95 6.53 -20.39 -20.28
N GLU A 96 7.81 -20.33 -20.62
CA GLU A 96 8.92 -20.53 -19.68
C GLU A 96 9.00 -19.43 -18.63
N LEU A 97 8.85 -18.16 -19.04
CA LEU A 97 8.82 -16.99 -18.15
C LEU A 97 7.68 -17.08 -17.15
N ARG A 98 6.50 -17.53 -17.59
CA ARG A 98 5.36 -17.79 -16.71
C ARG A 98 5.70 -18.82 -15.64
N ALA A 99 6.30 -19.94 -16.02
CA ALA A 99 6.70 -20.98 -15.07
C ALA A 99 7.76 -20.48 -14.07
N ASP A 100 8.76 -19.74 -14.54
CA ASP A 100 9.83 -19.15 -13.72
C ASP A 100 9.30 -18.14 -12.69
N ILE A 101 8.31 -17.32 -13.08
CA ILE A 101 7.61 -16.39 -12.17
C ILE A 101 6.86 -17.16 -11.10
N VAL A 102 6.07 -18.18 -11.47
CA VAL A 102 5.31 -18.96 -10.48
C VAL A 102 6.26 -19.60 -9.47
N HIS A 103 7.35 -20.21 -9.92
CA HIS A 103 8.36 -20.81 -9.05
C HIS A 103 9.06 -19.77 -8.15
N SER A 104 9.50 -18.64 -8.72
CA SER A 104 10.20 -17.60 -7.96
C SER A 104 9.31 -16.97 -6.88
N VAL A 105 8.06 -16.67 -7.25
CA VAL A 105 7.08 -16.00 -6.37
C VAL A 105 6.46 -16.97 -5.37
N SER A 106 6.39 -18.28 -5.64
CA SER A 106 5.95 -19.26 -4.62
C SER A 106 6.92 -19.32 -3.44
N ASN A 107 8.21 -19.09 -3.68
CA ASN A 107 9.26 -19.12 -2.66
C ASN A 107 9.41 -17.79 -1.90
N THR A 108 9.10 -16.66 -2.54
CA THR A 108 9.33 -15.32 -1.99
C THR A 108 8.05 -14.60 -1.56
N GLY A 109 6.89 -15.00 -2.09
CA GLY A 109 5.67 -14.20 -2.06
C GLY A 109 5.74 -12.97 -2.98
N GLY A 110 4.64 -12.28 -3.18
CA GLY A 110 4.59 -11.09 -4.05
C GLY A 110 3.41 -11.04 -5.00
N HIS A 111 3.54 -10.17 -6.00
CA HIS A 111 2.47 -9.83 -6.94
C HIS A 111 2.39 -10.84 -8.09
N LEU A 112 1.87 -12.03 -7.80
CA LEU A 112 1.79 -13.12 -8.77
C LEU A 112 0.77 -12.85 -9.89
N SER A 113 -0.51 -12.66 -9.54
CA SER A 113 -1.60 -12.58 -10.52
C SER A 113 -1.41 -11.48 -11.55
N SER A 114 -1.06 -10.27 -11.10
CA SER A 114 -0.80 -9.11 -11.96
C SER A 114 0.36 -9.38 -12.93
N SER A 115 1.44 -9.98 -12.44
CA SER A 115 2.62 -10.31 -13.23
C SER A 115 2.35 -11.39 -14.29
N LEU A 116 1.56 -12.41 -13.96
CA LEU A 116 1.19 -13.47 -14.92
C LEU A 116 0.31 -12.94 -16.05
N GLY A 117 -0.49 -11.90 -15.79
CA GLY A 117 -1.38 -11.29 -16.76
C GLY A 117 -0.69 -10.47 -17.86
N VAL A 118 0.59 -10.12 -17.68
CA VAL A 118 1.33 -9.27 -18.64
C VAL A 118 2.59 -9.95 -19.20
N VAL A 119 2.73 -11.27 -19.05
CA VAL A 119 3.90 -12.02 -19.55
C VAL A 119 4.07 -11.84 -21.05
N GLU A 120 3.03 -12.10 -21.84
CA GLU A 120 3.05 -11.96 -23.30
C GLU A 120 3.29 -10.49 -23.70
N LEU A 121 2.65 -9.56 -22.99
CA LEU A 121 2.82 -8.13 -23.24
C LEU A 121 4.29 -7.71 -22.99
N ALA A 122 4.90 -8.15 -21.90
CA ALA A 122 6.29 -7.84 -21.59
C ALA A 122 7.25 -8.42 -22.63
N VAL A 123 7.03 -9.67 -23.07
CA VAL A 123 7.82 -10.30 -24.14
C VAL A 123 7.66 -9.50 -25.44
N ALA A 124 6.44 -9.15 -25.84
CA ALA A 124 6.18 -8.38 -27.06
C ALA A 124 6.81 -6.99 -27.00
N LEU A 125 6.66 -6.25 -25.90
CA LEU A 125 7.24 -4.92 -25.73
C LEU A 125 8.76 -4.95 -25.82
N HIS A 126 9.42 -5.89 -25.13
CA HIS A 126 10.88 -5.98 -25.16
C HIS A 126 11.44 -6.56 -26.47
N HIS A 127 10.65 -7.37 -27.19
CA HIS A 127 10.99 -7.82 -28.53
C HIS A 127 10.91 -6.66 -29.55
N VAL A 128 9.87 -5.82 -29.48
CA VAL A 128 9.68 -4.71 -30.43
C VAL A 128 10.56 -3.50 -30.10
N PHE A 129 10.60 -3.06 -28.83
CA PHE A 129 11.25 -1.82 -28.42
C PHE A 129 12.66 -2.05 -27.83
N ASN A 130 13.54 -1.07 -28.00
CA ASN A 130 14.95 -1.12 -27.62
C ASN A 130 15.19 -0.38 -26.30
N THR A 131 14.81 -1.00 -25.18
CA THR A 131 15.16 -0.47 -23.86
C THR A 131 16.66 -0.65 -23.57
N PRO A 132 17.36 0.32 -22.93
CA PRO A 132 16.83 1.49 -22.22
C PRO A 132 16.68 2.76 -23.08
N GLU A 133 16.95 2.73 -24.38
CA GLU A 133 16.75 3.90 -25.25
C GLU A 133 15.26 4.24 -25.35
N ASP A 134 14.45 3.26 -25.74
CA ASP A 134 13.00 3.32 -25.61
C ASP A 134 12.57 3.21 -24.15
N LYS A 135 11.56 3.99 -23.76
CA LYS A 135 11.09 4.08 -22.38
C LYS A 135 9.82 3.26 -22.23
N ILE A 136 9.87 2.24 -21.37
CA ILE A 136 8.70 1.46 -20.96
C ILE A 136 8.41 1.79 -19.51
N ILE A 137 7.25 2.37 -19.25
CA ILE A 137 6.78 2.78 -17.92
C ILE A 137 5.65 1.84 -17.52
N TRP A 138 5.79 1.16 -16.39
CA TRP A 138 4.77 0.27 -15.84
C TRP A 138 4.02 0.98 -14.72
N ASP A 139 2.75 1.30 -14.91
CA ASP A 139 1.92 1.94 -13.87
C ASP A 139 1.77 1.05 -12.64
N VAL A 140 1.87 1.60 -11.42
CA VAL A 140 2.00 0.87 -10.13
C VAL A 140 3.29 0.03 -10.06
N GLY A 141 3.56 -0.81 -11.05
CA GLY A 141 4.76 -1.63 -11.17
C GLY A 141 4.64 -3.07 -10.64
N HIS A 142 3.55 -3.39 -9.94
CA HIS A 142 3.29 -4.72 -9.36
C HIS A 142 3.14 -5.84 -10.41
N GLN A 143 2.93 -5.50 -11.67
CA GLN A 143 2.87 -6.41 -12.80
C GLN A 143 4.23 -6.60 -13.51
N ALA A 144 5.28 -5.89 -13.08
CA ALA A 144 6.54 -5.78 -13.83
C ALA A 144 7.56 -6.90 -13.51
N TYR A 145 7.18 -8.01 -12.89
CA TYR A 145 8.12 -9.11 -12.64
C TYR A 145 8.67 -9.75 -13.94
N PRO A 146 7.86 -9.99 -14.99
CA PRO A 146 8.37 -10.40 -16.30
C PRO A 146 9.39 -9.39 -16.85
N HIS A 147 9.10 -8.09 -16.70
CA HIS A 147 10.02 -7.03 -17.12
C HIS A 147 11.36 -7.10 -16.36
N LYS A 148 11.35 -7.29 -15.03
CA LYS A 148 12.60 -7.44 -14.24
C LYS A 148 13.42 -8.64 -14.70
N ILE A 149 12.77 -9.79 -14.90
CA ILE A 149 13.43 -11.03 -15.36
C ILE A 149 14.10 -10.82 -16.72
N LEU A 150 13.38 -10.25 -17.69
CA LEU A 150 13.87 -10.02 -19.07
C LEU A 150 14.91 -8.89 -19.19
N THR A 151 15.24 -8.20 -18.09
CA THR A 151 16.17 -7.06 -18.05
C THR A 151 17.30 -7.29 -17.03
N GLY A 152 17.85 -8.50 -17.02
CA GLY A 152 19.08 -8.84 -16.30
C GLY A 152 18.91 -9.19 -14.82
N ARG A 153 17.68 -9.24 -14.28
CA ARG A 153 17.46 -9.43 -12.83
C ARG A 153 16.94 -10.81 -12.45
N ARG A 154 16.84 -11.76 -13.39
CA ARG A 154 16.35 -13.12 -13.15
C ARG A 154 17.02 -13.82 -11.96
N SER A 155 18.35 -13.79 -11.89
CA SER A 155 19.12 -14.44 -10.81
C SER A 155 18.83 -13.87 -9.42
N ARG A 156 18.35 -12.63 -9.33
CA ARG A 156 18.05 -11.92 -8.08
C ARG A 156 16.58 -11.99 -7.67
N MET A 157 15.71 -12.62 -8.45
CA MET A 157 14.26 -12.70 -8.15
C MET A 157 13.95 -13.35 -6.80
N HIS A 158 14.82 -14.25 -6.30
CA HIS A 158 14.70 -14.83 -4.96
C HIS A 158 14.86 -13.83 -3.79
N THR A 159 15.32 -12.61 -4.10
CA THR A 159 15.48 -11.48 -3.16
C THR A 159 14.36 -10.46 -3.23
N ILE A 160 13.37 -10.62 -4.12
CA ILE A 160 12.35 -9.60 -4.34
C ILE A 160 11.58 -9.29 -3.05
N ARG A 161 11.43 -7.99 -2.76
CA ARG A 161 10.78 -7.41 -1.56
C ARG A 161 11.42 -7.75 -0.22
N LYS A 162 12.60 -8.38 -0.22
CA LYS A 162 13.40 -8.65 0.98
C LYS A 162 14.37 -7.50 1.24
N THR A 163 14.78 -7.35 2.49
CA THR A 163 15.80 -6.39 2.92
C THR A 163 17.04 -6.52 2.03
N SER A 164 17.53 -5.39 1.49
CA SER A 164 18.66 -5.32 0.56
C SER A 164 18.49 -6.09 -0.76
N GLY A 165 17.26 -6.52 -1.09
CA GLY A 165 16.90 -7.25 -2.30
C GLY A 165 16.29 -6.37 -3.40
N LEU A 166 15.77 -6.99 -4.46
CA LEU A 166 15.04 -6.26 -5.51
C LEU A 166 13.75 -5.64 -4.96
N ALA A 167 13.41 -4.42 -5.39
CA ALA A 167 12.14 -3.81 -5.08
C ALA A 167 10.96 -4.58 -5.71
N GLY A 168 9.80 -4.52 -5.06
CA GLY A 168 8.56 -5.09 -5.60
C GLY A 168 8.02 -4.36 -6.84
N PHE A 169 8.59 -3.21 -7.17
CA PHE A 169 8.19 -2.30 -8.23
C PHE A 169 9.43 -1.84 -9.03
N PRO A 170 9.29 -1.34 -10.26
CA PRO A 170 10.36 -0.64 -10.96
C PRO A 170 10.93 0.53 -10.13
N LYS A 171 12.26 0.56 -10.00
CA LYS A 171 13.02 1.57 -9.24
C LYS A 171 14.20 2.01 -10.11
N ARG A 172 14.30 3.32 -10.38
CA ARG A 172 15.28 3.89 -11.32
C ARG A 172 16.73 3.55 -10.96
N ASP A 173 17.05 3.60 -9.66
CA ASP A 173 18.40 3.29 -9.17
C ASP A 173 18.68 1.78 -9.14
N GLU A 174 17.67 0.92 -9.34
CA GLU A 174 17.84 -0.53 -9.42
C GLU A 174 18.22 -0.99 -10.84
N SER A 175 17.70 -0.34 -11.88
CA SER A 175 17.98 -0.71 -13.28
C SER A 175 17.75 0.43 -14.25
N VAL A 176 18.64 0.56 -15.24
CA VAL A 176 18.48 1.48 -16.38
C VAL A 176 17.22 1.21 -17.21
N HIS A 177 16.65 0.00 -17.10
CA HIS A 177 15.41 -0.40 -17.77
C HIS A 177 14.15 0.06 -17.03
N ASP A 178 14.26 0.47 -15.76
CA ASP A 178 13.16 1.02 -14.98
C ASP A 178 13.05 2.52 -15.27
N ALA A 179 12.39 2.86 -16.39
CA ALA A 179 12.36 4.23 -16.91
C ALA A 179 11.79 5.26 -15.91
N PHE A 180 10.86 4.83 -15.05
CA PHE A 180 10.24 5.64 -14.01
C PHE A 180 10.06 4.82 -12.73
N GLY A 181 10.25 5.46 -11.57
CA GLY A 181 9.98 4.85 -10.27
C GLY A 181 8.49 4.91 -9.96
N VAL A 182 7.90 3.79 -9.52
CA VAL A 182 6.45 3.69 -9.31
C VAL A 182 6.12 2.93 -8.03
N GLY A 183 4.89 3.12 -7.56
CA GLY A 183 4.27 2.41 -6.46
C GLY A 183 2.82 2.83 -6.33
N HIS A 184 2.59 4.15 -6.18
CA HIS A 184 1.27 4.73 -6.42
C HIS A 184 0.86 4.59 -7.89
N SER A 185 -0.44 4.42 -8.12
CA SER A 185 -1.03 4.24 -9.45
C SER A 185 -1.12 5.52 -10.27
N SER A 186 -1.50 5.40 -11.53
CA SER A 186 -2.02 6.48 -12.38
C SER A 186 -1.00 7.56 -12.74
N THR A 187 0.28 7.30 -12.46
CA THR A 187 1.39 8.22 -12.73
C THR A 187 2.03 7.99 -14.10
N SER A 188 1.83 6.81 -14.70
CA SER A 188 2.57 6.40 -15.91
C SER A 188 2.34 7.31 -17.11
N ILE A 189 1.08 7.68 -17.41
CA ILE A 189 0.75 8.51 -18.58
C ILE A 189 1.32 9.92 -18.41
N SER A 190 1.19 10.51 -17.22
CA SER A 190 1.79 11.83 -16.91
C SER A 190 3.31 11.81 -17.09
N ALA A 191 3.98 10.81 -16.50
CA ALA A 191 5.43 10.67 -16.61
C ALA A 191 5.88 10.39 -18.06
N GLY A 192 5.13 9.54 -18.77
CA GLY A 192 5.35 9.22 -20.17
C GLY A 192 5.21 10.45 -21.07
N LEU A 193 4.16 11.25 -20.89
CA LEU A 193 3.98 12.50 -21.61
C LEU A 193 5.15 13.46 -21.40
N GLY A 194 5.59 13.64 -20.15
CA GLY A 194 6.77 14.45 -19.83
C GLY A 194 8.05 13.94 -20.50
N MET A 195 8.27 12.62 -20.53
CA MET A 195 9.40 12.01 -21.24
C MET A 195 9.32 12.18 -22.76
N ALA A 196 8.12 12.15 -23.33
CA ALA A 196 7.91 12.32 -24.76
C ALA A 196 8.15 13.78 -25.20
N VAL A 197 7.67 14.75 -24.42
CA VAL A 197 8.01 16.17 -24.62
C VAL A 197 9.51 16.40 -24.51
N ALA A 198 10.17 15.82 -23.48
CA ALA A 198 11.61 15.93 -23.31
C ALA A 198 12.39 15.30 -24.48
N ARG A 199 11.92 14.16 -25.01
CA ARG A 199 12.50 13.54 -26.21
C ARG A 199 12.48 14.51 -27.39
N ASP A 200 11.33 15.12 -27.66
CA ASP A 200 11.13 15.99 -28.82
C ASP A 200 11.99 17.25 -28.72
N LEU A 201 12.03 17.88 -27.53
CA LEU A 201 12.89 19.04 -27.26
C LEU A 201 14.38 18.74 -27.38
N LEU A 202 14.80 17.51 -27.10
CA LEU A 202 16.19 17.06 -27.21
C LEU A 202 16.52 16.49 -28.61
N GLY A 203 15.59 16.54 -29.57
CA GLY A 203 15.79 16.03 -30.93
C GLY A 203 15.98 14.51 -31.01
N LYS A 204 15.52 13.77 -30.00
CA LYS A 204 15.62 12.31 -29.95
C LYS A 204 14.46 11.65 -30.69
N LYS A 205 14.60 10.37 -31.03
CA LYS A 205 13.60 9.61 -31.81
C LYS A 205 13.12 8.32 -31.14
N ASN A 206 13.48 8.12 -29.87
CA ASN A 206 13.08 6.93 -29.11
C ASN A 206 11.56 6.88 -28.84
N SER A 207 11.03 5.69 -28.64
CA SER A 207 9.63 5.46 -28.30
C SER A 207 9.39 5.64 -26.80
N ILE A 208 8.20 6.13 -26.45
CA ILE A 208 7.73 6.24 -25.06
C ILE A 208 6.44 5.43 -24.93
N ILE A 209 6.44 4.47 -24.02
CA ILE A 209 5.36 3.50 -23.82
C ILE A 209 4.93 3.52 -22.35
N SER A 210 3.66 3.79 -22.10
CA SER A 210 3.04 3.69 -20.78
C SER A 210 2.10 2.50 -20.72
N VAL A 211 2.34 1.55 -19.82
CA VAL A 211 1.48 0.39 -19.58
C VAL A 211 0.66 0.64 -18.32
N ILE A 212 -0.65 0.83 -18.48
CA ILE A 212 -1.58 1.16 -17.40
C ILE A 212 -2.68 0.11 -17.28
N GLY A 213 -3.04 -0.27 -16.06
CA GLY A 213 -4.17 -1.19 -15.81
C GLY A 213 -5.51 -0.45 -15.80
N ASP A 214 -6.61 -1.16 -16.06
CA ASP A 214 -7.97 -0.60 -16.03
C ASP A 214 -8.33 0.06 -14.70
N GLY A 215 -7.96 -0.56 -13.57
CA GLY A 215 -8.13 0.04 -12.24
C GLY A 215 -7.35 1.34 -12.06
N ALA A 216 -6.10 1.40 -12.51
CA ALA A 216 -5.26 2.60 -12.41
C ALA A 216 -5.75 3.74 -13.32
N LEU A 217 -6.42 3.42 -14.42
CA LEU A 217 -7.02 4.42 -15.31
C LEU A 217 -8.17 5.19 -14.64
N THR A 218 -8.74 4.68 -13.54
CA THR A 218 -9.87 5.34 -12.85
C THR A 218 -9.51 6.62 -12.10
N ALA A 219 -8.23 6.86 -11.81
CA ALA A 219 -7.82 8.07 -11.08
C ALA A 219 -7.86 9.32 -11.97
N GLY A 220 -8.22 10.47 -11.38
CA GLY A 220 -8.27 11.77 -12.07
C GLY A 220 -6.97 12.12 -12.82
N GLN A 221 -5.81 11.88 -12.20
CA GLN A 221 -4.51 12.17 -12.81
C GLN A 221 -4.29 11.46 -14.16
N ALA A 222 -4.84 10.26 -14.35
CA ALA A 222 -4.73 9.57 -15.64
C ALA A 222 -5.55 10.28 -16.73
N TYR A 223 -6.74 10.78 -16.39
CA TYR A 223 -7.58 11.56 -17.31
C TYR A 223 -6.99 12.93 -17.63
N GLU A 224 -6.43 13.61 -16.63
CA GLU A 224 -5.69 14.87 -16.84
C GLU A 224 -4.54 14.67 -17.82
N ALA A 225 -3.75 13.60 -17.63
CA ALA A 225 -2.64 13.26 -18.50
C ALA A 225 -3.08 12.92 -19.93
N MET A 226 -4.16 12.14 -20.10
CA MET A 226 -4.70 11.82 -21.42
C MET A 226 -5.24 13.07 -22.13
N ASN A 227 -5.93 13.94 -21.40
CA ASN A 227 -6.42 15.21 -21.93
C ASN A 227 -5.25 16.10 -22.40
N ASN A 228 -4.19 16.19 -21.59
CA ASN A 228 -3.01 16.96 -21.96
C ASN A 228 -2.24 16.32 -23.14
N ALA A 229 -2.13 15.00 -23.19
CA ALA A 229 -1.49 14.30 -24.30
C ALA A 229 -2.21 14.57 -25.63
N GLY A 230 -3.55 14.57 -25.63
CA GLY A 230 -4.35 14.92 -26.80
C GLY A 230 -4.17 16.38 -27.24
N PHE A 231 -3.93 17.30 -26.29
CA PHE A 231 -3.64 18.70 -26.61
C PHE A 231 -2.24 18.91 -27.21
N LEU A 232 -1.23 18.25 -26.66
CA LEU A 232 0.16 18.39 -27.12
C LEU A 232 0.44 17.63 -28.42
N ASP A 233 -0.39 16.63 -28.75
CA ASP A 233 -0.24 15.76 -29.92
C ASP A 233 1.17 15.14 -30.05
N THR A 234 1.78 14.86 -28.90
CA THR A 234 3.12 14.29 -28.81
C THR A 234 3.07 12.78 -29.09
N ASN A 235 4.03 12.27 -29.88
CA ASN A 235 4.11 10.85 -30.20
C ASN A 235 4.45 10.00 -28.95
N MET A 236 3.47 9.26 -28.44
CA MET A 236 3.62 8.29 -27.34
C MET A 236 2.61 7.15 -27.48
N ILE A 237 2.91 6.01 -26.85
CA ILE A 237 2.05 4.82 -26.85
C ILE A 237 1.51 4.60 -25.44
N VAL A 238 0.18 4.47 -25.32
CA VAL A 238 -0.47 4.04 -24.09
C VAL A 238 -1.07 2.66 -24.32
N VAL A 239 -0.64 1.68 -23.53
CA VAL A 239 -1.17 0.32 -23.53
C VAL A 239 -2.08 0.17 -22.32
N LEU A 240 -3.38 0.01 -22.59
CA LEU A 240 -4.36 -0.34 -21.57
C LEU A 240 -4.36 -1.86 -21.35
N ASN A 241 -3.87 -2.29 -20.20
CA ASN A 241 -3.98 -3.66 -19.72
C ASN A 241 -5.31 -3.84 -18.98
N ASP A 242 -6.39 -4.04 -19.73
CA ASP A 242 -7.72 -4.30 -19.18
C ASP A 242 -7.89 -5.78 -18.82
N ASN A 243 -7.83 -6.08 -17.53
CA ASN A 243 -8.12 -7.41 -16.99
C ASN A 243 -9.41 -7.44 -16.16
N LYS A 244 -10.14 -6.31 -16.14
CA LYS A 244 -11.38 -6.08 -15.37
C LYS A 244 -11.23 -6.36 -13.87
N GLN A 245 -10.03 -6.19 -13.34
CA GLN A 245 -9.72 -6.32 -11.92
C GLN A 245 -9.03 -5.05 -11.42
N VAL A 246 -9.57 -4.47 -10.35
CA VAL A 246 -8.91 -3.40 -9.62
C VAL A 246 -8.07 -4.03 -8.50
N SER A 247 -6.86 -3.49 -8.31
CA SER A 247 -5.73 -4.05 -7.57
C SER A 247 -6.04 -4.49 -6.14
N LEU A 248 -5.52 -5.69 -5.81
CA LEU A 248 -5.66 -6.49 -4.58
C LEU A 248 -6.85 -7.45 -4.63
N PRO A 249 -6.76 -8.66 -4.03
CA PRO A 249 -7.89 -9.56 -3.98
C PRO A 249 -9.02 -8.82 -3.25
N THR A 250 -10.03 -8.42 -4.01
CA THR A 250 -11.41 -8.40 -3.56
C THR A 250 -11.76 -9.83 -3.16
N ALA A 251 -11.20 -10.26 -2.05
CA ALA A 251 -11.66 -11.43 -1.32
C ALA A 251 -13.00 -11.02 -0.71
N THR A 252 -14.05 -11.09 -1.51
CA THR A 252 -15.37 -11.38 -0.98
C THR A 252 -15.32 -12.80 -0.40
N LEU A 253 -15.96 -12.98 0.76
CA LEU A 253 -16.00 -14.28 1.45
C LEU A 253 -16.69 -15.38 0.62
N ASP A 254 -17.37 -15.00 -0.47
CA ASP A 254 -18.08 -15.88 -1.40
C ASP A 254 -17.24 -16.21 -2.66
N GLY A 255 -15.93 -15.90 -2.65
CA GLY A 255 -15.01 -16.03 -3.79
C GLY A 255 -14.57 -14.67 -4.33
N PRO A 256 -13.63 -14.59 -5.29
CA PRO A 256 -13.28 -13.33 -5.94
C PRO A 256 -14.53 -12.73 -6.63
N ALA A 257 -14.63 -11.40 -6.70
CA ALA A 257 -15.58 -10.73 -7.58
C ALA A 257 -15.56 -11.41 -8.96
N THR A 258 -16.75 -11.66 -9.54
CA THR A 258 -16.91 -12.47 -10.76
C THR A 258 -15.95 -11.99 -11.84
N PRO A 259 -14.87 -12.75 -12.13
CA PRO A 259 -13.89 -12.28 -13.08
C PRO A 259 -14.50 -12.37 -14.47
N VAL A 260 -14.61 -11.24 -15.14
CA VAL A 260 -15.21 -11.14 -16.46
C VAL A 260 -14.18 -11.55 -17.53
N GLY A 261 -13.96 -12.86 -17.65
CA GLY A 261 -13.10 -13.43 -18.71
C GLY A 261 -12.65 -14.86 -18.42
N ALA A 262 -12.43 -15.65 -19.49
CA ALA A 262 -12.07 -17.06 -19.37
C ALA A 262 -10.71 -17.30 -18.68
N LEU A 263 -9.72 -16.42 -18.90
CA LEU A 263 -8.40 -16.51 -18.28
C LEU A 263 -8.45 -16.17 -16.78
N SER A 264 -9.21 -15.15 -16.41
CA SER A 264 -9.37 -14.77 -15.01
C SER A 264 -10.26 -15.75 -14.24
N SER A 265 -11.27 -16.34 -14.87
CA SER A 265 -12.04 -17.45 -14.30
C SER A 265 -11.19 -18.72 -14.13
N ALA A 266 -10.32 -19.03 -15.11
CA ALA A 266 -9.37 -20.13 -15.01
C ALA A 266 -8.34 -19.89 -13.89
N LEU A 267 -7.77 -18.70 -13.77
CA LEU A 267 -6.83 -18.33 -12.71
C LEU A 267 -7.49 -18.31 -11.32
N SER A 268 -8.71 -17.80 -11.19
CA SER A 268 -9.47 -17.89 -9.95
C SER A 268 -9.80 -19.33 -9.56
N LYS A 269 -10.13 -20.19 -10.54
CA LYS A 269 -10.30 -21.64 -10.33
C LYS A 269 -8.99 -22.33 -9.95
N ILE A 270 -7.86 -21.91 -10.51
CA ILE A 270 -6.53 -22.41 -10.15
C ILE A 270 -6.16 -21.95 -8.74
N GLN A 271 -6.39 -20.69 -8.38
CA GLN A 271 -6.16 -20.17 -7.03
C GLN A 271 -7.08 -20.80 -5.98
N ALA A 272 -8.30 -21.14 -6.37
CA ALA A 272 -9.28 -21.81 -5.53
C ALA A 272 -9.19 -23.35 -5.59
N SER A 273 -8.34 -23.93 -6.45
CA SER A 273 -8.26 -25.38 -6.60
C SER A 273 -7.72 -26.02 -5.34
N ALA A 274 -8.27 -27.18 -4.98
CA ALA A 274 -7.84 -27.93 -3.82
C ALA A 274 -6.35 -28.26 -3.89
N GLU A 275 -5.80 -28.50 -5.08
CA GLU A 275 -4.38 -28.78 -5.24
C GLU A 275 -3.48 -27.54 -5.14
N PHE A 276 -3.86 -26.36 -5.65
CA PHE A 276 -3.07 -25.13 -5.42
C PHE A 276 -3.13 -24.70 -3.95
N ARG A 277 -4.27 -24.95 -3.29
CA ARG A 277 -4.40 -24.77 -1.84
C ARG A 277 -3.48 -25.73 -1.08
N LYS A 278 -3.44 -27.01 -1.48
CA LYS A 278 -2.48 -28.01 -0.96
C LYS A 278 -1.02 -27.65 -1.28
N LEU A 279 -0.72 -27.05 -2.43
CA LEU A 279 0.63 -26.68 -2.84
C LEU A 279 1.11 -25.41 -2.12
N ARG A 280 0.21 -24.45 -1.91
CA ARG A 280 0.42 -23.29 -1.03
C ARG A 280 0.49 -23.69 0.44
N GLU A 281 -0.20 -24.74 0.85
CA GLU A 281 -0.05 -25.34 2.17
C GLU A 281 1.27 -26.09 2.27
N ALA A 282 1.63 -26.93 1.30
CA ALA A 282 2.90 -27.67 1.23
C ALA A 282 4.13 -26.76 1.10
N ALA A 283 4.03 -25.62 0.43
CA ALA A 283 5.06 -24.57 0.42
C ALA A 283 5.13 -23.80 1.75
N LYS A 284 4.11 -23.93 2.60
CA LYS A 284 4.17 -23.58 4.02
C LYS A 284 4.50 -24.80 4.91
N PHE A 285 4.93 -25.94 4.37
CA PHE A 285 5.42 -27.05 5.18
C PHE A 285 6.94 -27.14 4.97
N ASP A 286 7.67 -27.27 6.07
CA ASP A 286 9.04 -27.79 6.00
C ASP A 286 8.95 -29.30 5.71
N PRO A 287 9.49 -29.78 4.57
CA PRO A 287 9.44 -31.20 4.19
C PRO A 287 10.11 -32.13 5.22
N LYS A 288 10.96 -31.60 6.11
CA LYS A 288 11.69 -32.39 7.11
C LYS A 288 11.00 -32.46 8.48
N THR A 289 10.10 -31.52 8.80
CA THR A 289 9.53 -31.40 10.17
C THR A 289 8.00 -31.43 10.23
N GLY A 290 7.29 -31.33 9.10
CA GLY A 290 5.83 -31.49 9.10
C GLY A 290 5.07 -30.38 9.84
N HIS A 291 5.69 -29.23 10.10
CA HIS A 291 5.05 -28.08 10.74
C HIS A 291 4.70 -26.97 9.74
N GLN A 292 3.56 -26.31 9.98
CA GLN A 292 3.05 -25.20 9.19
C GLN A 292 3.87 -23.90 9.45
N LEU A 293 4.55 -23.37 8.42
CA LEU A 293 5.39 -22.15 8.40
C LEU A 293 4.64 -20.84 8.63
N LYS A 294 3.32 -20.88 8.89
CA LYS A 294 2.63 -19.75 9.50
C LYS A 294 2.31 -20.10 10.93
N ALA A 295 3.02 -19.49 11.87
CA ALA A 295 2.52 -19.36 13.23
C ALA A 295 1.08 -18.84 13.15
N LYS A 296 0.11 -19.61 13.67
CA LYS A 296 -1.24 -19.08 13.89
C LYS A 296 -1.08 -17.89 14.81
N SER A 297 -1.29 -16.69 14.30
CA SER A 297 -1.36 -15.50 15.13
C SER A 297 -2.48 -15.69 16.15
N SER A 298 -2.19 -15.46 17.43
CA SER A 298 -3.19 -15.44 18.50
C SER A 298 -4.13 -14.24 18.38
N THR A 299 -3.75 -13.22 17.62
CA THR A 299 -4.46 -11.95 17.44
C THR A 299 -4.85 -11.69 15.99
N LEU A 300 -5.82 -10.79 15.79
CA LEU A 300 -6.26 -10.33 14.47
C LEU A 300 -5.38 -9.17 13.97
N SER A 301 -5.54 -8.81 12.70
CA SER A 301 -4.94 -7.59 12.15
C SER A 301 -5.62 -6.33 12.68
N TYR A 302 -4.89 -5.22 12.79
CA TYR A 302 -5.49 -3.91 13.11
C TYR A 302 -6.64 -3.56 12.15
N THR A 303 -6.49 -3.87 10.87
CA THR A 303 -7.54 -3.74 9.85
C THR A 303 -8.83 -4.46 10.22
N GLN A 304 -8.71 -5.69 10.73
CA GLN A 304 -9.87 -6.48 11.11
C GLN A 304 -10.50 -5.95 12.41
N TYR A 305 -9.69 -5.54 13.40
CA TYR A 305 -10.20 -4.90 14.62
C TYR A 305 -10.94 -3.59 14.32
N PHE A 306 -10.40 -2.76 13.42
CA PHE A 306 -11.07 -1.57 12.91
C PHE A 306 -12.42 -1.92 12.28
N ALA A 307 -12.45 -2.87 11.34
CA ALA A 307 -13.67 -3.24 10.64
C ALA A 307 -14.75 -3.79 11.60
N GLU A 308 -14.37 -4.67 12.53
CA GLU A 308 -15.28 -5.23 13.53
C GLU A 308 -15.84 -4.14 14.44
N SER A 309 -15.02 -3.21 14.90
CA SER A 309 -15.46 -2.09 15.74
C SER A 309 -16.36 -1.12 15.00
N LEU A 310 -16.02 -0.74 13.76
CA LEU A 310 -16.85 0.13 12.92
C LEU A 310 -18.22 -0.50 12.63
N ILE A 311 -18.25 -1.82 12.41
CA ILE A 311 -19.51 -2.57 12.27
C ILE A 311 -20.38 -2.42 13.52
N LYS A 312 -19.80 -2.48 14.72
CA LYS A 312 -20.53 -2.34 15.99
C LYS A 312 -21.07 -0.95 16.23
N GLU A 313 -20.32 0.08 15.84
CA GLU A 313 -20.85 1.44 15.84
C GLU A 313 -22.00 1.58 14.83
N ALA A 314 -21.85 1.06 13.61
CA ALA A 314 -22.86 1.15 12.56
C ALA A 314 -24.11 0.28 12.79
N GLU A 315 -24.05 -0.74 13.65
CA GLU A 315 -25.25 -1.45 14.16
C GLU A 315 -26.13 -0.51 15.00
N SER A 316 -25.50 0.41 15.75
CA SER A 316 -26.18 1.33 16.67
C SER A 316 -26.58 2.63 15.98
N ASP A 317 -25.79 3.10 15.00
CA ASP A 317 -26.04 4.34 14.27
C ASP A 317 -26.19 4.08 12.75
N LYS A 318 -27.39 4.36 12.24
CA LYS A 318 -27.73 4.20 10.81
C LYS A 318 -27.09 5.27 9.92
N LYS A 319 -26.61 6.38 10.49
CA LYS A 319 -25.94 7.46 9.75
C LYS A 319 -24.48 7.14 9.40
N ILE A 320 -23.89 6.13 10.05
CA ILE A 320 -22.54 5.69 9.73
C ILE A 320 -22.52 5.03 8.36
N VAL A 321 -21.67 5.55 7.49
CA VAL A 321 -21.39 5.02 6.15
C VAL A 321 -19.88 4.89 5.98
N ALA A 322 -19.44 3.94 5.15
CA ALA A 322 -18.03 3.64 4.93
C ALA A 322 -17.65 3.91 3.47
N ILE A 323 -16.44 4.44 3.25
CA ILE A 323 -15.92 4.80 1.94
C ILE A 323 -14.50 4.25 1.82
N HIS A 324 -14.16 3.62 0.69
CA HIS A 324 -12.78 3.33 0.33
C HIS A 324 -12.51 3.63 -1.15
N ALA A 325 -11.23 3.82 -1.48
CA ALA A 325 -10.76 3.97 -2.85
C ALA A 325 -10.16 2.65 -3.36
N ALA A 326 -10.98 1.71 -3.84
CA ALA A 326 -10.59 0.37 -4.33
C ALA A 326 -9.82 -0.53 -3.34
N MET A 327 -9.87 -0.22 -2.04
CA MET A 327 -9.08 -0.91 -1.01
C MET A 327 -9.95 -1.70 -0.02
N GLY A 328 -11.07 -2.28 -0.47
CA GLY A 328 -12.04 -2.94 0.41
C GLY A 328 -11.41 -4.03 1.31
N GLY A 329 -10.60 -4.93 0.74
CA GLY A 329 -9.89 -5.94 1.53
C GLY A 329 -8.69 -5.37 2.31
N GLY A 330 -8.03 -4.35 1.77
CA GLY A 330 -6.87 -3.70 2.41
C GLY A 330 -7.24 -2.92 3.67
N THR A 331 -8.42 -2.30 3.69
CA THR A 331 -8.95 -1.47 4.78
C THR A 331 -9.98 -2.19 5.64
N GLY A 332 -10.33 -3.44 5.30
CA GLY A 332 -11.33 -4.23 6.01
C GLY A 332 -12.77 -3.82 5.72
N LEU A 333 -13.01 -2.85 4.83
CA LEU A 333 -14.36 -2.45 4.44
C LEU A 333 -15.12 -3.52 3.64
N ASN A 334 -14.45 -4.57 3.14
CA ASN A 334 -15.13 -5.76 2.63
C ASN A 334 -16.01 -6.44 3.70
N TYR A 335 -15.60 -6.43 4.97
CA TYR A 335 -16.43 -6.93 6.09
C TYR A 335 -17.63 -6.01 6.34
N PHE A 336 -17.42 -4.70 6.28
CA PHE A 336 -18.49 -3.71 6.45
C PHE A 336 -19.51 -3.80 5.32
N HIS A 337 -19.06 -3.84 4.07
CA HIS A 337 -19.92 -3.96 2.89
C HIS A 337 -20.76 -5.24 2.93
N LYS A 338 -20.18 -6.38 3.34
CA LYS A 338 -20.92 -7.64 3.50
C LYS A 338 -22.13 -7.50 4.43
N LYS A 339 -22.03 -6.65 5.45
CA LYS A 339 -23.08 -6.45 6.45
C LYS A 339 -24.02 -5.29 6.12
N PHE A 340 -23.50 -4.25 5.49
CA PHE A 340 -24.21 -3.02 5.16
C PHE A 340 -23.90 -2.61 3.70
N PRO A 341 -24.40 -3.36 2.70
CA PRO A 341 -24.04 -3.15 1.30
C PRO A 341 -24.42 -1.75 0.80
N GLU A 342 -25.58 -1.25 1.20
CA GLU A 342 -26.10 0.08 0.84
C GLU A 342 -25.41 1.24 1.58
N ARG A 343 -24.48 0.96 2.50
CA ARG A 343 -23.76 1.97 3.30
C ARG A 343 -22.25 1.91 3.12
N CYS A 344 -21.77 1.20 2.09
CA CYS A 344 -20.35 1.10 1.78
C CYS A 344 -20.11 1.47 0.32
N PHE A 345 -19.26 2.47 0.09
CA PHE A 345 -19.00 3.03 -1.23
C PHE A 345 -17.55 2.77 -1.65
N ASP A 346 -17.38 2.12 -2.80
CA ASP A 346 -16.09 2.01 -3.49
C ASP A 346 -16.05 3.05 -4.60
N VAL A 347 -15.11 4.00 -4.50
CA VAL A 347 -14.97 5.07 -5.49
C VAL A 347 -13.92 4.77 -6.58
N GLY A 348 -13.39 3.54 -6.63
CA GLY A 348 -12.25 3.21 -7.49
C GLY A 348 -10.94 3.79 -6.95
N ILE A 349 -9.88 3.82 -7.75
CA ILE A 349 -8.59 4.41 -7.33
C ILE A 349 -8.66 5.94 -7.47
N ALA A 350 -9.50 6.58 -6.65
CA ALA A 350 -9.83 8.00 -6.75
C ALA A 350 -9.87 8.62 -5.34
N GLU A 351 -8.71 8.71 -4.69
CA GLU A 351 -8.59 9.20 -3.31
C GLU A 351 -9.09 10.64 -3.15
N GLN A 352 -8.83 11.53 -4.11
CA GLN A 352 -9.36 12.90 -4.11
C GLN A 352 -10.89 12.87 -4.05
N HIS A 353 -11.51 12.10 -4.95
CA HIS A 353 -12.96 11.95 -4.98
C HIS A 353 -13.49 11.31 -3.70
N ALA A 354 -12.81 10.31 -3.11
CA ALA A 354 -13.22 9.70 -1.85
C ALA A 354 -13.39 10.74 -0.73
N VAL A 355 -12.45 11.70 -0.63
CA VAL A 355 -12.47 12.75 0.39
C VAL A 355 -13.61 13.74 0.15
N THR A 356 -13.73 14.31 -1.05
CA THR A 356 -14.82 15.24 -1.37
C THR A 356 -16.20 14.56 -1.33
N PHE A 357 -16.29 13.28 -1.71
CA PHE A 357 -17.50 12.48 -1.59
C PHE A 357 -17.91 12.30 -0.13
N ALA A 358 -16.94 12.01 0.76
CA ALA A 358 -17.17 12.00 2.20
C ALA A 358 -17.63 13.37 2.71
N ALA A 359 -17.03 14.47 2.24
CA ALA A 359 -17.44 15.82 2.59
C ALA A 359 -18.93 16.06 2.23
N GLY A 360 -19.34 15.69 1.02
CA GLY A 360 -20.74 15.80 0.59
C GLY A 360 -21.71 14.99 1.46
N LEU A 361 -21.35 13.76 1.81
CA LEU A 361 -22.15 12.93 2.73
C LEU A 361 -22.27 13.55 4.13
N ALA A 362 -21.17 14.12 4.65
CA ALA A 362 -21.18 14.80 5.94
C ALA A 362 -22.04 16.07 5.92
N ALA A 363 -22.01 16.84 4.83
CA ALA A 363 -22.83 18.03 4.65
C ALA A 363 -24.34 17.71 4.65
N GLU A 364 -24.73 16.52 4.18
CA GLU A 364 -26.10 16.00 4.23
C GLU A 364 -26.46 15.26 5.54
N GLY A 365 -25.61 15.37 6.57
CA GLY A 365 -25.89 14.88 7.92
C GLY A 365 -25.63 13.39 8.15
N LEU A 366 -24.90 12.72 7.25
CA LEU A 366 -24.35 11.38 7.48
C LEU A 366 -23.01 11.45 8.24
N LYS A 367 -22.54 10.29 8.72
CA LYS A 367 -21.27 10.14 9.46
C LYS A 367 -20.29 9.29 8.65
N PRO A 368 -19.60 9.87 7.65
CA PRO A 368 -18.74 9.12 6.76
C PRO A 368 -17.41 8.75 7.42
N PHE A 369 -17.09 7.46 7.38
CA PHE A 369 -15.77 6.90 7.65
C PHE A 369 -15.05 6.64 6.33
N CYS A 370 -14.11 7.52 5.99
CA CYS A 370 -13.23 7.38 4.84
C CYS A 370 -12.02 6.52 5.24
N ALA A 371 -12.06 5.22 4.91
CA ALA A 371 -10.97 4.29 5.17
C ALA A 371 -10.00 4.27 4.00
N ILE A 372 -8.75 4.64 4.28
CA ILE A 372 -7.73 4.89 3.27
C ILE A 372 -6.36 4.59 3.86
N TYR A 373 -5.38 4.19 3.05
CA TYR A 373 -4.02 4.07 3.57
C TYR A 373 -3.43 5.47 3.78
N SER A 374 -2.59 5.62 4.81
CA SER A 374 -1.85 6.86 5.06
C SER A 374 -1.11 7.33 3.79
N SER A 375 -0.40 6.44 3.08
CA SER A 375 0.32 6.84 1.87
C SER A 375 -0.60 7.33 0.74
N PHE A 376 -1.78 6.73 0.59
CA PHE A 376 -2.71 7.08 -0.48
C PHE A 376 -3.49 8.36 -0.20
N LEU A 377 -3.77 8.68 1.07
CA LEU A 377 -4.42 9.94 1.43
C LEU A 377 -3.59 11.17 1.06
N GLN A 378 -2.26 11.03 0.88
CA GLN A 378 -1.42 12.10 0.33
C GLN A 378 -1.98 12.67 -0.98
N ARG A 379 -2.60 11.83 -1.82
CA ARG A 379 -3.21 12.27 -3.08
C ARG A 379 -4.47 13.13 -2.88
N GLY A 380 -5.18 12.93 -1.78
CA GLY A 380 -6.41 13.64 -1.41
C GLY A 380 -6.20 14.82 -0.47
N TYR A 381 -4.96 15.24 -0.22
CA TYR A 381 -4.64 16.20 0.84
C TYR A 381 -5.32 17.56 0.64
N ASP A 382 -5.35 18.09 -0.59
CA ASP A 382 -6.03 19.34 -0.91
C ASP A 382 -7.53 19.29 -0.58
N GLN A 383 -8.18 18.16 -0.84
CA GLN A 383 -9.59 17.93 -0.51
C GLN A 383 -9.78 17.82 1.02
N VAL A 384 -8.81 17.28 1.77
CA VAL A 384 -8.86 17.30 3.24
C VAL A 384 -8.80 18.74 3.74
N VAL A 385 -7.93 19.57 3.16
CA VAL A 385 -7.77 20.99 3.54
C VAL A 385 -9.04 21.78 3.23
N HIS A 386 -9.45 21.79 1.96
CA HIS A 386 -10.47 22.71 1.44
C HIS A 386 -11.89 22.19 1.57
N ASP A 387 -12.11 20.92 1.25
CA ASP A 387 -13.46 20.36 1.20
C ASP A 387 -13.92 19.90 2.58
N VAL A 388 -12.99 19.60 3.50
CA VAL A 388 -13.30 19.04 4.81
C VAL A 388 -12.93 19.98 5.97
N ASP A 389 -11.64 20.26 6.18
CA ASP A 389 -11.16 20.97 7.36
C ASP A 389 -11.62 22.42 7.41
N LEU A 390 -11.50 23.15 6.29
CA LEU A 390 -11.95 24.54 6.16
C LEU A 390 -13.45 24.68 6.50
N GLN A 391 -14.25 23.72 6.09
CA GLN A 391 -15.70 23.70 6.28
C GLN A 391 -16.12 23.08 7.63
N LYS A 392 -15.17 22.56 8.42
CA LYS A 392 -15.42 21.84 9.68
C LYS A 392 -16.36 20.65 9.51
N LEU A 393 -16.36 20.00 8.35
CA LEU A 393 -17.23 18.86 8.11
C LEU A 393 -16.73 17.64 8.90
N PRO A 394 -17.62 16.90 9.60
CA PRO A 394 -17.22 15.78 10.45
C PRO A 394 -16.92 14.51 9.64
N VAL A 395 -15.93 14.56 8.76
CA VAL A 395 -15.39 13.37 8.10
C VAL A 395 -14.42 12.65 9.04
N ARG A 396 -14.56 11.32 9.16
CA ARG A 396 -13.66 10.46 9.95
C ARG A 396 -12.68 9.73 9.01
N PHE A 397 -11.40 10.07 9.08
CA PHE A 397 -10.36 9.38 8.31
C PHE A 397 -9.78 8.21 9.11
N ALA A 398 -10.05 6.99 8.67
CA ALA A 398 -9.45 5.78 9.22
C ALA A 398 -8.20 5.43 8.39
N MET A 399 -7.03 5.83 8.87
CA MET A 399 -5.77 5.76 8.13
C MET A 399 -5.00 4.47 8.45
N ASP A 400 -5.20 3.44 7.64
CA ASP A 400 -4.48 2.17 7.74
C ASP A 400 -3.05 2.31 7.13
N ARG A 401 -2.17 1.33 7.36
CA ARG A 401 -0.77 1.31 6.84
C ARG A 401 0.02 2.56 7.23
N ALA A 402 -0.27 3.12 8.40
CA ALA A 402 0.49 4.23 8.92
C ALA A 402 1.89 3.75 9.37
N GLY A 403 2.91 4.56 9.13
CA GLY A 403 4.31 4.26 9.42
C GLY A 403 4.98 3.37 8.36
N LEU A 404 5.93 2.55 8.80
CA LEU A 404 6.67 1.61 7.99
C LEU A 404 5.79 0.41 7.63
N VAL A 405 5.82 0.00 6.35
CA VAL A 405 4.90 -1.01 5.80
C VAL A 405 5.58 -2.31 5.39
N GLY A 406 6.90 -2.41 5.56
CA GLY A 406 7.72 -3.57 5.23
C GLY A 406 8.00 -3.69 3.73
N ALA A 407 7.62 -4.84 3.20
CA ALA A 407 7.97 -5.35 1.87
C ALA A 407 7.52 -4.48 0.68
N ASP A 408 6.66 -3.49 0.90
CA ASP A 408 6.20 -2.56 -0.14
C ASP A 408 7.06 -1.29 -0.23
N GLY A 409 7.96 -1.09 0.75
CA GLY A 409 9.00 -0.07 0.70
C GLY A 409 8.51 1.36 0.75
N PRO A 410 9.35 2.32 0.32
CA PRO A 410 9.15 3.74 0.59
C PRO A 410 7.97 4.35 -0.16
N THR A 411 7.58 3.78 -1.31
CA THR A 411 6.43 4.28 -2.07
C THR A 411 5.09 4.02 -1.38
N HIS A 412 5.06 3.18 -0.35
CA HIS A 412 3.85 2.83 0.40
C HIS A 412 3.95 3.22 1.88
N CYS A 413 5.06 3.85 2.29
CA CYS A 413 5.29 4.22 3.68
C CYS A 413 4.35 5.37 4.09
N GLY A 414 3.59 5.16 5.15
CA GLY A 414 2.71 6.16 5.76
C GLY A 414 3.42 7.05 6.78
N ALA A 415 4.54 7.67 6.40
CA ALA A 415 5.37 8.44 7.33
C ALA A 415 4.90 9.89 7.55
N PHE A 416 4.01 10.41 6.68
CA PHE A 416 3.77 11.85 6.58
C PHE A 416 2.42 12.31 7.15
N ASP A 417 1.51 11.38 7.47
CA ASP A 417 0.14 11.71 7.86
C ASP A 417 0.03 12.51 9.15
N ILE A 418 0.93 12.31 10.11
CA ILE A 418 0.91 13.11 11.34
C ILE A 418 1.14 14.58 10.98
N THR A 419 2.17 14.86 10.18
CA THR A 419 2.54 16.21 9.75
C THR A 419 1.42 16.87 8.96
N TYR A 420 0.95 16.25 7.89
CA TYR A 420 -0.03 16.90 7.02
C TYR A 420 -1.43 16.97 7.66
N MET A 421 -1.82 16.05 8.54
CA MET A 421 -3.13 16.14 9.22
C MET A 421 -3.10 17.08 10.43
N ALA A 422 -2.04 17.06 11.25
CA ALA A 422 -2.01 17.84 12.49
C ALA A 422 -1.78 19.35 12.26
N CYS A 423 -1.24 19.73 11.09
CA CYS A 423 -1.14 21.14 10.72
C CYS A 423 -2.51 21.81 10.45
N LEU A 424 -3.56 21.03 10.17
CA LEU A 424 -4.89 21.54 9.79
C LEU A 424 -5.68 22.02 11.02
N PRO A 425 -6.16 23.28 11.08
CA PRO A 425 -6.70 23.89 12.30
C PRO A 425 -7.79 23.10 13.03
N ASN A 426 -8.75 22.49 12.32
CA ASN A 426 -9.94 21.89 12.94
C ASN A 426 -9.80 20.37 13.17
N MET A 427 -8.75 19.75 12.66
CA MET A 427 -8.54 18.30 12.72
C MET A 427 -8.25 17.77 14.13
N VAL A 428 -8.96 16.72 14.53
CA VAL A 428 -8.58 15.86 15.67
C VAL A 428 -7.70 14.72 15.16
N VAL A 429 -6.50 14.55 15.71
CA VAL A 429 -5.50 13.59 15.24
C VAL A 429 -5.14 12.61 16.35
N MET A 430 -5.48 11.33 16.13
CA MET A 430 -5.34 10.23 17.08
C MET A 430 -4.39 9.14 16.56
N ALA A 431 -3.76 8.39 17.47
CA ALA A 431 -3.02 7.16 17.14
C ALA A 431 -3.13 6.13 18.27
N PRO A 432 -3.75 4.96 18.05
CA PRO A 432 -3.92 3.95 19.07
C PRO A 432 -2.60 3.22 19.33
N SER A 433 -2.30 2.96 20.60
CA SER A 433 -1.12 2.21 21.01
C SER A 433 -1.30 0.70 20.89
N ASP A 434 -2.54 0.21 20.86
CA ASP A 434 -2.93 -1.19 20.71
C ASP A 434 -4.32 -1.33 20.07
N GLU A 435 -4.77 -2.56 19.83
CA GLU A 435 -6.06 -2.85 19.22
C GLU A 435 -7.28 -2.46 20.07
N ALA A 436 -7.15 -2.40 21.40
CA ALA A 436 -8.24 -1.94 22.26
C ALA A 436 -8.40 -0.42 22.13
N GLU A 437 -7.29 0.31 22.16
CA GLU A 437 -7.27 1.76 21.88
C GLU A 437 -7.81 2.08 20.49
N LEU A 438 -7.54 1.24 19.48
CA LEU A 438 -8.13 1.42 18.16
C LEU A 438 -9.67 1.39 18.22
N MET A 439 -10.26 0.43 18.94
CA MET A 439 -11.71 0.36 19.11
C MET A 439 -12.27 1.59 19.85
N HIS A 440 -11.57 2.04 20.90
CA HIS A 440 -11.91 3.26 21.62
C HIS A 440 -11.87 4.50 20.72
N MET A 441 -10.87 4.60 19.83
CA MET A 441 -10.75 5.71 18.87
C MET A 441 -11.80 5.66 17.77
N VAL A 442 -12.21 4.47 17.31
CA VAL A 442 -13.37 4.32 16.41
C VAL A 442 -14.64 4.86 17.07
N ALA A 443 -14.89 4.48 18.33
CA ALA A 443 -16.03 4.99 19.09
C ALA A 443 -15.95 6.51 19.32
N THR A 444 -14.75 7.02 19.64
CA THR A 444 -14.49 8.46 19.80
C THR A 444 -14.81 9.21 18.50
N ALA A 445 -14.28 8.74 17.36
CA ALA A 445 -14.51 9.33 16.05
C ALA A 445 -16.00 9.32 15.67
N ALA A 446 -16.74 8.26 16.02
CA ALA A 446 -18.18 8.17 15.78
C ALA A 446 -18.98 9.26 16.52
N THR A 447 -18.49 9.74 17.67
CA THR A 447 -19.14 10.81 18.45
C THR A 447 -18.80 12.24 18.02
N ILE A 448 -17.78 12.45 17.17
CA ILE A 448 -17.37 13.80 16.74
C ILE A 448 -18.23 14.27 15.57
N ASP A 449 -19.15 15.19 15.82
CA ASP A 449 -20.11 15.68 14.81
C ASP A 449 -19.91 17.14 14.39
N ASP A 450 -18.88 17.83 14.91
CA ASP A 450 -18.69 19.28 14.72
C ASP A 450 -17.38 19.68 14.01
N ARG A 451 -16.52 18.70 13.67
CA ARG A 451 -15.21 18.89 13.04
C ARG A 451 -14.66 17.57 12.48
N PRO A 452 -13.68 17.59 11.57
CA PRO A 452 -13.08 16.35 11.09
C PRO A 452 -12.18 15.70 12.13
N SER A 453 -12.00 14.39 11.98
CA SER A 453 -11.09 13.61 12.82
C SER A 453 -10.37 12.54 12.01
N CYS A 454 -9.20 12.13 12.47
CA CYS A 454 -8.46 11.03 11.91
C CYS A 454 -7.80 10.17 13.00
N PHE A 455 -7.68 8.88 12.73
CA PHE A 455 -6.86 7.97 13.53
C PHE A 455 -5.99 7.12 12.61
N ARG A 456 -4.70 7.02 12.95
CA ARG A 456 -3.71 6.28 12.18
C ARG A 456 -3.39 4.94 12.84
N PHE A 457 -3.32 3.85 12.10
CA PHE A 457 -2.92 2.54 12.65
C PHE A 457 -2.04 1.76 11.68
N PRO A 458 -1.10 0.95 12.21
CA PRO A 458 -0.07 0.34 11.38
C PRO A 458 -0.59 -0.89 10.63
N ARG A 459 0.18 -1.32 9.64
CA ARG A 459 0.06 -2.68 9.09
C ARG A 459 0.56 -3.66 10.13
N GLY A 460 -0.26 -4.62 10.54
CA GLY A 460 0.18 -5.69 11.43
C GLY A 460 -0.95 -6.29 12.25
N ASN A 461 -0.57 -7.16 13.18
CA ASN A 461 -1.49 -7.76 14.14
C ASN A 461 -1.47 -7.01 15.47
N GLY A 462 -2.58 -7.12 16.21
CA GLY A 462 -2.67 -6.63 17.59
C GLY A 462 -1.70 -7.35 18.52
N ILE A 463 -1.52 -6.79 19.71
CA ILE A 463 -0.57 -7.27 20.73
C ILE A 463 -1.19 -8.26 21.74
N GLY A 464 -2.50 -8.49 21.67
CA GLY A 464 -3.25 -9.32 22.61
C GLY A 464 -3.79 -8.54 23.81
N ALA A 465 -4.11 -7.26 23.61
CA ALA A 465 -4.73 -6.41 24.62
C ALA A 465 -6.14 -6.91 24.97
N THR A 466 -6.59 -6.62 26.21
CA THR A 466 -7.96 -6.91 26.63
C THR A 466 -8.94 -6.08 25.80
N LEU A 467 -9.73 -6.76 24.98
CA LEU A 467 -10.67 -6.09 24.09
C LEU A 467 -11.91 -5.58 24.84
N PRO A 468 -12.49 -4.44 24.41
CA PRO A 468 -13.80 -4.02 24.86
C PRO A 468 -14.87 -5.08 24.59
N LEU A 469 -15.89 -5.12 25.47
CA LEU A 469 -16.99 -6.08 25.35
C LEU A 469 -17.68 -5.95 23.98
N ASN A 470 -17.90 -7.09 23.32
CA ASN A 470 -18.52 -7.17 21.99
C ASN A 470 -17.82 -6.35 20.90
N ASN A 471 -16.52 -6.06 21.04
CA ASN A 471 -15.72 -5.24 20.10
C ASN A 471 -16.22 -3.79 19.95
N LYS A 472 -16.98 -3.29 20.93
CA LYS A 472 -17.50 -1.92 20.94
C LYS A 472 -16.68 -1.05 21.88
N GLY A 473 -16.01 -0.04 21.33
CA GLY A 473 -15.18 0.87 22.12
C GLY A 473 -16.02 1.80 23.01
N THR A 474 -15.36 2.31 24.04
CA THR A 474 -15.84 3.46 24.82
C THR A 474 -15.15 4.74 24.31
N PRO A 475 -15.89 5.81 23.98
CA PRO A 475 -15.28 7.09 23.59
C PRO A 475 -14.28 7.60 24.63
N LEU A 476 -13.14 8.08 24.14
CA LEU A 476 -12.08 8.70 24.94
C LEU A 476 -12.35 10.20 25.09
N GLU A 477 -11.87 10.79 26.17
CA GLU A 477 -11.80 12.24 26.27
C GLU A 477 -10.79 12.80 25.25
N ILE A 478 -11.25 13.70 24.38
CA ILE A 478 -10.43 14.24 23.30
C ILE A 478 -9.27 15.05 23.89
N GLY A 479 -8.05 14.75 23.44
CA GLY A 479 -6.85 15.46 23.89
C GLY A 479 -6.31 15.01 25.24
N LYS A 480 -6.72 13.82 25.73
CA LYS A 480 -6.19 13.23 26.97
C LYS A 480 -5.36 11.98 26.72
N GLY A 481 -4.12 12.03 27.18
CA GLY A 481 -3.20 10.89 27.23
C GLY A 481 -3.40 10.06 28.50
N ARG A 482 -2.50 9.10 28.72
CA ARG A 482 -2.44 8.32 29.98
C ARG A 482 -1.02 7.91 30.34
N ILE A 483 -0.72 7.84 31.63
CA ILE A 483 0.50 7.18 32.12
C ILE A 483 0.23 5.68 32.18
N LEU A 484 1.11 4.88 31.58
CA LEU A 484 1.03 3.42 31.58
C LEU A 484 1.87 2.81 32.71
N MET A 485 3.00 3.44 33.02
CA MET A 485 3.96 3.00 34.02
C MET A 485 4.61 4.23 34.64
N GLU A 486 4.71 4.27 35.96
CA GLU A 486 5.41 5.32 36.71
C GLU A 486 6.89 4.93 36.89
N GLY A 487 7.77 5.93 36.82
CA GLY A 487 9.19 5.81 37.05
C GLY A 487 9.76 7.07 37.71
N THR A 488 11.07 7.27 37.59
CA THR A 488 11.75 8.44 38.15
C THR A 488 12.74 9.01 37.15
N ARG A 489 12.95 10.33 37.17
CA ARG A 489 13.95 11.09 36.39
C ARG A 489 13.78 11.08 34.87
N VAL A 490 13.25 10.02 34.26
CA VAL A 490 13.07 9.86 32.82
C VAL A 490 11.61 9.56 32.48
N ALA A 491 11.07 10.26 31.49
CA ALA A 491 9.77 9.98 30.89
C ALA A 491 9.89 9.72 29.37
N ILE A 492 9.11 8.76 28.88
CA ILE A 492 8.90 8.49 27.46
C ILE A 492 7.41 8.74 27.14
N LEU A 493 7.15 9.65 26.21
CA LEU A 493 5.82 9.93 25.68
C LEU A 493 5.73 9.40 24.25
N GLY A 494 5.12 8.23 24.09
CA GLY A 494 4.95 7.56 22.80
C GLY A 494 3.62 7.94 22.13
N TYR A 495 3.61 7.98 20.80
CA TYR A 495 2.42 8.25 19.99
C TYR A 495 2.14 7.13 18.98
N GLY A 496 1.03 6.41 19.19
CA GLY A 496 0.62 5.26 18.37
C GLY A 496 1.31 3.95 18.76
N SER A 497 1.42 3.01 17.81
CA SER A 497 1.96 1.66 18.04
C SER A 497 3.40 1.62 18.56
N VAL A 498 4.18 2.69 18.35
CA VAL A 498 5.55 2.81 18.88
C VAL A 498 5.59 2.83 20.42
N VAL A 499 4.46 3.08 21.09
CA VAL A 499 4.32 2.91 22.55
C VAL A 499 4.77 1.51 22.99
N GLN A 500 4.59 0.48 22.16
CA GLN A 500 5.08 -0.86 22.47
C GLN A 500 6.61 -0.95 22.50
N GLN A 501 7.30 -0.23 21.60
CA GLN A 501 8.77 -0.09 21.66
C GLN A 501 9.20 0.68 22.91
N CYS A 502 8.43 1.70 23.32
CA CYS A 502 8.69 2.46 24.54
C CYS A 502 8.56 1.58 25.80
N ARG A 503 7.54 0.72 25.86
CA ARG A 503 7.36 -0.25 26.98
C ARG A 503 8.50 -1.26 27.05
N GLN A 504 8.93 -1.79 25.90
CA GLN A 504 10.07 -2.71 25.84
C GLN A 504 11.38 -2.03 26.25
N ALA A 505 11.61 -0.78 25.83
CA ALA A 505 12.77 0.01 26.25
C ALA A 505 12.78 0.24 27.77
N SER A 506 11.62 0.54 28.37
CA SER A 506 11.49 0.66 29.82
C SER A 506 11.85 -0.65 30.55
N GLN A 507 11.45 -1.81 30.02
CA GLN A 507 11.85 -3.11 30.57
C GLN A 507 13.37 -3.33 30.51
N MET A 508 14.01 -3.03 29.37
CA MET A 508 15.46 -3.12 29.22
C MET A 508 16.21 -2.19 30.19
N LEU A 509 15.72 -0.96 30.37
CA LEU A 509 16.31 0.01 31.29
C LEU A 509 16.12 -0.37 32.76
N LYS A 510 15.02 -1.05 33.08
CA LYS A 510 14.76 -1.59 34.42
C LYS A 510 15.79 -2.65 34.84
N GLU A 511 16.26 -3.47 33.90
CA GLU A 511 17.35 -4.42 34.13
C GLU A 511 18.68 -3.72 34.53
N LEU A 512 18.82 -2.43 34.19
CA LEU A 512 19.96 -1.57 34.56
C LEU A 512 19.67 -0.68 35.79
N GLY A 513 18.57 -0.94 36.50
CA GLY A 513 18.15 -0.19 37.69
C GLY A 513 17.60 1.21 37.38
N ILE A 514 17.09 1.44 36.16
CA ILE A 514 16.47 2.71 35.76
C ILE A 514 14.96 2.48 35.59
N ASP A 515 14.16 3.00 36.52
CA ASP A 515 12.71 3.02 36.39
C ASP A 515 12.25 4.23 35.57
N VAL A 516 11.61 3.98 34.43
CA VAL A 516 11.21 5.01 33.46
C VAL A 516 9.70 5.13 33.37
N THR A 517 9.20 6.37 33.44
CA THR A 517 7.79 6.67 33.20
C THR A 517 7.48 6.48 31.72
N VAL A 518 6.44 5.72 31.39
CA VAL A 518 5.96 5.55 30.00
C VAL A 518 4.53 6.03 29.91
N ALA A 519 4.30 7.00 29.04
CA ALA A 519 2.99 7.57 28.77
C ALA A 519 2.59 7.34 27.30
N ASP A 520 1.30 7.11 27.10
CA ASP A 520 0.64 7.02 25.81
C ASP A 520 -0.05 8.36 25.52
N ALA A 521 0.44 9.06 24.50
CA ALA A 521 -0.06 10.38 24.16
C ALA A 521 -1.51 10.33 23.64
N ARG A 522 -1.90 9.25 22.95
CA ARG A 522 -3.17 9.03 22.23
C ARG A 522 -3.51 10.05 21.13
N PHE A 523 -3.30 11.34 21.39
CA PHE A 523 -3.64 12.46 20.52
C PHE A 523 -2.38 13.26 20.18
N CYS A 524 -2.17 13.50 18.89
CA CYS A 524 -1.27 14.55 18.42
C CYS A 524 -1.99 15.90 18.38
N LYS A 525 -3.31 15.88 18.18
CA LYS A 525 -4.13 17.09 18.18
C LYS A 525 -5.56 16.83 18.69
N PRO A 526 -6.05 17.62 19.66
CA PRO A 526 -5.29 18.54 20.49
C PRO A 526 -4.27 17.78 21.36
N LEU A 527 -3.17 18.46 21.74
CA LEU A 527 -2.19 17.90 22.66
C LEU A 527 -2.75 17.87 24.09
N ASP A 528 -2.39 16.85 24.86
CA ASP A 528 -2.58 16.87 26.32
C ASP A 528 -1.50 17.74 26.97
N THR A 529 -1.74 19.05 27.00
CA THR A 529 -0.77 20.00 27.56
C THR A 529 -0.53 19.80 29.06
N ASP A 530 -1.48 19.22 29.77
CA ASP A 530 -1.37 19.00 31.21
C ASP A 530 -0.47 17.79 31.50
N LEU A 531 -0.67 16.70 30.77
CA LEU A 531 0.23 15.55 30.83
C LEU A 531 1.64 15.93 30.43
N ILE A 532 1.83 16.68 29.34
CA ILE A 532 3.17 17.10 28.90
C ILE A 532 3.84 17.97 29.97
N ARG A 533 3.13 18.92 30.59
CA ARG A 533 3.66 19.72 31.71
C ARG A 533 4.03 18.86 32.90
N LEU A 534 3.18 17.90 33.27
CA LEU A 534 3.44 16.97 34.37
C LEU A 534 4.73 16.18 34.12
N LEU A 535 4.85 15.55 32.96
CA LEU A 535 6.03 14.77 32.59
C LEU A 535 7.29 15.64 32.55
N ALA A 536 7.22 16.84 31.98
CA ALA A 536 8.34 17.77 31.94
C ALA A 536 8.76 18.30 33.32
N LYS A 537 7.82 18.42 34.26
CA LYS A 537 8.09 18.94 35.61
C LYS A 537 8.70 17.86 36.52
N GLU A 538 8.24 16.62 36.40
CA GLU A 538 8.62 15.53 37.30
C GLU A 538 9.86 14.74 36.85
N HIS A 539 10.36 15.01 35.64
CA HIS A 539 11.47 14.28 35.04
C HIS A 539 12.56 15.23 34.54
N GLU A 540 13.81 14.80 34.66
CA GLU A 540 14.98 15.50 34.12
C GLU A 540 15.09 15.32 32.60
N ILE A 541 14.62 14.17 32.09
CA ILE A 541 14.70 13.77 30.68
C ILE A 541 13.29 13.43 30.18
N LEU A 542 12.90 14.01 29.04
CA LEU A 542 11.67 13.67 28.33
C LEU A 542 11.99 13.26 26.89
N LEU A 543 11.62 12.04 26.51
CA LEU A 543 11.63 11.59 25.13
C LEU A 543 10.22 11.61 24.56
N THR A 544 10.07 12.13 23.35
CA THR A 544 8.89 11.88 22.51
C THR A 544 9.25 10.87 21.44
N VAL A 545 8.36 9.91 21.18
CA VAL A 545 8.62 8.84 20.20
C VAL A 545 7.41 8.69 19.28
N GLU A 546 7.64 8.76 17.97
CA GLU A 546 6.61 8.57 16.96
C GLU A 546 7.14 7.79 15.75
N GLU A 547 6.25 7.10 15.05
CA GLU A 547 6.53 6.49 13.74
C GLU A 547 6.04 7.41 12.61
N GLY A 548 6.51 8.66 12.64
CA GLY A 548 6.22 9.72 11.67
C GLY A 548 7.48 10.49 11.29
N SER A 549 7.37 11.30 10.25
CA SER A 549 8.44 12.19 9.78
C SER A 549 8.48 13.50 10.58
N ILE A 550 9.52 14.31 10.35
CA ILE A 550 9.61 15.68 10.87
C ILE A 550 8.35 16.49 10.56
N GLY A 551 7.94 17.35 11.51
CA GLY A 551 6.67 18.06 11.49
C GLY A 551 5.53 17.32 12.21
N GLY A 552 5.75 16.08 12.65
CA GLY A 552 4.78 15.26 13.38
C GLY A 552 4.63 15.60 14.87
N PHE A 553 4.25 14.60 15.66
CA PHE A 553 3.93 14.70 17.09
C PHE A 553 5.04 15.38 17.90
N GLY A 554 6.29 14.96 17.74
CA GLY A 554 7.44 15.54 18.43
C GLY A 554 7.64 17.02 18.10
N SER A 555 7.27 17.45 16.89
CA SER A 555 7.34 18.87 16.48
C SER A 555 6.23 19.70 17.15
N HIS A 556 5.02 19.16 17.24
CA HIS A 556 3.93 19.78 17.99
C HIS A 556 4.24 19.90 19.49
N VAL A 557 4.80 18.86 20.10
CA VAL A 557 5.26 18.89 21.49
C VAL A 557 6.39 19.91 21.67
N SER A 558 7.39 19.93 20.77
CA SER A 558 8.48 20.90 20.81
C SER A 558 7.98 22.34 20.77
N HIS A 559 7.02 22.63 19.88
CA HIS A 559 6.42 23.96 19.77
C HIS A 559 5.72 24.36 21.09
N PHE A 560 4.96 23.45 21.70
CA PHE A 560 4.33 23.70 23.00
C PHE A 560 5.36 23.91 24.11
N LEU A 561 6.38 23.06 24.22
CA LEU A 561 7.43 23.17 25.24
C LEU A 561 8.22 24.48 25.10
N SER A 562 8.46 24.94 23.86
CA SER A 562 9.10 26.22 23.57
C SER A 562 8.21 27.41 23.97
N LEU A 563 6.95 27.46 23.52
CA LEU A 563 6.06 28.58 23.82
C LEU A 563 5.64 28.67 25.29
N SER A 564 5.70 27.57 26.02
CA SER A 564 5.42 27.54 27.47
C SER A 564 6.63 27.86 28.35
N GLY A 565 7.81 28.13 27.77
CA GLY A 565 9.05 28.42 28.48
C GLY A 565 9.67 27.21 29.19
N ILE A 566 9.16 26.00 28.95
CA ILE A 566 9.68 24.78 29.59
C ILE A 566 11.09 24.44 29.08
N LEU A 567 11.36 24.69 27.80
CA LEU A 567 12.69 24.48 27.21
C LEU A 567 13.73 25.52 27.66
N ASP A 568 13.32 26.59 28.34
CA ASP A 568 14.26 27.56 28.95
C ASP A 568 14.87 27.00 30.25
N GLY A 569 14.30 25.92 30.79
CA GLY A 569 14.73 25.24 32.01
C GLY A 569 15.74 24.12 31.79
N PRO A 570 15.97 23.27 32.82
CA PRO A 570 16.99 22.21 32.77
C PRO A 570 16.54 20.93 32.02
N LEU A 571 15.32 20.89 31.48
CA LEU A 571 14.75 19.70 30.85
C LEU A 571 15.58 19.25 29.65
N LYS A 572 16.11 18.02 29.71
CA LYS A 572 16.75 17.37 28.57
C LYS A 572 15.68 16.71 27.70
N TRP A 573 15.24 17.39 26.63
CA TRP A 573 14.24 16.85 25.70
C TRP A 573 14.84 16.30 24.40
N ARG A 574 14.33 15.16 23.89
CA ARG A 574 14.63 14.66 22.54
C ARG A 574 13.37 14.11 21.86
N ALA A 575 13.26 14.32 20.55
CA ALA A 575 12.29 13.63 19.71
C ALA A 575 12.98 12.49 18.95
N MET A 576 12.37 11.31 19.01
CA MET A 576 12.70 10.17 18.18
C MET A 576 11.56 9.96 17.18
N MET A 577 11.91 10.05 15.90
CA MET A 577 10.98 10.00 14.77
C MET A 577 11.69 9.33 13.59
N LEU A 578 10.98 9.06 12.51
CA LEU A 578 11.59 8.51 11.30
C LEU A 578 12.63 9.50 10.75
N PRO A 579 13.78 9.00 10.26
CA PRO A 579 14.84 9.86 9.71
C PRO A 579 14.37 10.54 8.43
N ASP A 580 14.94 11.72 8.12
CA ASP A 580 14.66 12.48 6.89
C ASP A 580 15.35 11.86 5.66
N ARG A 581 14.99 10.61 5.38
CA ARG A 581 15.39 9.82 4.22
C ARG A 581 14.40 8.69 4.03
N TYR A 582 14.25 8.22 2.80
CA TYR A 582 13.47 7.02 2.54
C TYR A 582 14.16 5.77 3.10
N ILE A 583 13.36 4.90 3.72
CA ILE A 583 13.76 3.56 4.17
C ILE A 583 13.26 2.55 3.14
N ASP A 584 14.17 1.70 2.66
CA ASP A 584 13.89 0.76 1.58
C ASP A 584 12.99 -0.40 2.04
N HIS A 585 12.46 -1.18 1.09
CA HIS A 585 11.66 -2.37 1.40
C HIS A 585 12.46 -3.40 2.21
N GLY A 586 11.78 -4.02 3.17
CA GLY A 586 12.40 -5.02 4.02
C GLY A 586 11.41 -5.68 4.96
N SER A 587 11.93 -6.48 5.89
CA SER A 587 11.11 -6.93 7.01
C SER A 587 10.75 -5.72 7.90
N PRO A 588 9.57 -5.69 8.54
CA PRO A 588 9.23 -4.59 9.46
C PRO A 588 10.27 -4.37 10.56
N GLN A 589 10.87 -5.45 11.08
CA GLN A 589 11.92 -5.34 12.09
C GLN A 589 13.16 -4.62 11.53
N ASP A 590 13.65 -5.03 10.35
CA ASP A 590 14.83 -4.39 9.75
C ASP A 590 14.59 -2.91 9.48
N GLN A 591 13.38 -2.54 9.02
CA GLN A 591 13.04 -1.13 8.81
C GLN A 591 13.01 -0.33 10.12
N VAL A 592 12.49 -0.91 11.21
CA VAL A 592 12.45 -0.25 12.53
C VAL A 592 13.84 -0.08 13.12
N GLU A 593 14.73 -1.06 12.94
CA GLU A 593 16.14 -0.95 13.32
C GLU A 593 16.86 0.10 12.47
N GLU A 594 16.67 0.08 11.14
CA GLU A 594 17.25 1.07 10.23
C GLU A 594 16.75 2.50 10.51
N ALA A 595 15.50 2.64 10.92
CA ALA A 595 14.90 3.92 11.32
C ALA A 595 15.49 4.47 12.63
N GLY A 596 16.12 3.64 13.46
CA GLY A 596 16.65 4.05 14.75
C GLY A 596 15.57 4.32 15.80
N ILE A 597 14.41 3.66 15.70
CA ILE A 597 13.27 3.83 16.63
C ILE A 597 12.89 2.53 17.37
N SER A 598 13.73 1.49 17.29
CA SER A 598 13.53 0.27 18.07
C SER A 598 13.69 0.51 19.58
N SER A 599 13.18 -0.41 20.41
CA SER A 599 13.33 -0.35 21.86
C SER A 599 14.78 -0.21 22.32
N LYS A 600 15.72 -0.84 21.61
CA LYS A 600 17.16 -0.70 21.86
C LYS A 600 17.66 0.73 21.60
N HIS A 601 17.27 1.33 20.48
CA HIS A 601 17.63 2.72 20.15
C HIS A 601 17.04 3.72 21.16
N ILE A 602 15.81 3.50 21.62
CA ILE A 602 15.18 4.32 22.66
C ILE A 602 15.98 4.21 23.97
N ALA A 603 16.31 2.99 24.40
CA ALA A 603 17.13 2.77 25.59
C ALA A 603 18.53 3.41 25.46
N ALA A 604 19.20 3.24 24.32
CA ALA A 604 20.51 3.83 24.04
C ALA A 604 20.48 5.36 24.10
N THR A 605 19.39 5.98 23.61
CA THR A 605 19.20 7.44 23.64
C THR A 605 19.05 7.94 25.08
N ILE A 606 18.26 7.25 25.90
CA ILE A 606 18.09 7.57 27.33
C ILE A 606 19.43 7.43 28.07
N LEU A 607 20.13 6.31 27.90
CA LEU A 607 21.42 6.08 28.54
C LEU A 607 22.45 7.15 28.15
N SER A 608 22.45 7.59 26.89
CA SER A 608 23.31 8.68 26.42
C SER A 608 22.99 10.02 27.11
N LEU A 609 21.70 10.35 27.29
CA LEU A 609 21.27 11.58 27.99
C LEU A 609 21.53 11.55 29.51
N MET A 610 21.57 10.34 30.08
CA MET A 610 21.97 10.06 31.46
C MET A 610 23.50 9.98 31.65
N GLU A 611 24.29 10.29 30.61
CA GLU A 611 25.76 10.26 30.66
C GLU A 611 26.35 8.86 30.96
N ARG A 612 25.67 7.80 30.48
CA ARG A 612 26.10 6.39 30.54
C ARG A 612 26.45 5.84 29.15
N PRO A 613 27.41 6.43 28.39
CA PRO A 613 27.65 6.07 26.99
C PRO A 613 28.19 4.65 26.80
N LYS A 614 28.91 4.08 27.79
CA LYS A 614 29.41 2.69 27.71
C LYS A 614 28.27 1.67 27.68
N GLU A 615 27.21 1.94 28.45
CA GLU A 615 26.04 1.07 28.49
C GLU A 615 25.15 1.29 27.27
N ALA A 616 25.07 2.52 26.77
CA ALA A 616 24.37 2.81 25.51
C ALA A 616 24.95 2.02 24.33
N LEU A 617 26.26 1.73 24.32
CA LEU A 617 26.90 0.89 23.28
C LEU A 617 26.43 -0.56 23.30
N LEU A 618 25.86 -1.06 24.41
CA LEU A 618 25.31 -2.43 24.47
C LEU A 618 23.99 -2.57 23.70
N PHE A 619 23.35 -1.44 23.35
CA PHE A 619 22.07 -1.38 22.65
C PHE A 619 22.18 -0.81 21.24
N LYS A 620 23.39 -0.53 20.74
CA LYS A 620 23.62 -0.03 19.38
C LYS A 620 23.85 -1.13 18.36
#